data_AF-A0A922S1S4-F1
#
_entry.id   AF-A0A922S1S4-F1
#
_cell.length_a   1.000
_cell.length_b   1.000
_cell.length_c   1.000
_cell.angle_alpha   90.00
_cell.angle_beta   90.00
_cell.angle_gamma   90.00
#
_symmetry.space_group_name_H-M   'P 1'
#
loop_
_entity.id
_entity.type
_entity.pdbx_description
1 polymer ?
#
loop_
_entity_poly.entity_id
_entity_poly.type
_entity_poly.pdbx_seq_one_letter_code
_entity_poly.pdbx_strand_id
1 'polypeptide(L)'
;MPMADPFCEETRQVLIKAAKNLSLTIRDKTCSSDTIINHPCVHTEGSVITINGPRFSTRCESLLFQKWGFDLINMTLVPEVSLAREAGLSYASIAIVTDFDCWKADEEHVCVDMVLEQFNKSVGQVRKLLLEAVRLIGARDWTKTIEANKALVLSSRQDLLRQESKGK
;
A
#
# COMPACT_ATOMS: atom_id res chain seq x y z
N MET A 1 9.50 -10.91 13.33
CA MET A 1 8.88 -9.57 13.39
C MET A 1 7.40 -9.69 13.07
N PRO A 2 6.50 -9.12 13.87
CA PRO A 2 5.06 -9.16 13.59
C PRO A 2 4.68 -8.39 12.31
N MET A 3 3.81 -8.98 11.47
CA MET A 3 3.38 -8.43 10.17
C MET A 3 1.86 -8.45 9.97
N ALA A 4 1.07 -8.57 11.05
CA ALA A 4 -0.40 -8.62 10.97
C ALA A 4 -0.97 -7.41 10.21
N ASP A 5 -0.60 -6.21 10.64
CA ASP A 5 -0.82 -4.96 9.91
C ASP A 5 0.54 -4.48 9.42
N PRO A 6 0.92 -4.62 8.14
CA PRO A 6 2.30 -4.45 7.67
C PRO A 6 2.73 -2.99 7.46
N PHE A 7 1.79 -2.04 7.46
CA PHE A 7 2.05 -0.61 7.29
C PHE A 7 1.97 0.18 8.60
N CYS A 8 2.52 1.39 8.62
CA CYS A 8 2.32 2.34 9.71
C CYS A 8 0.97 3.06 9.56
N GLU A 9 0.04 2.79 10.47
CA GLU A 9 -1.32 3.34 10.41
C GLU A 9 -1.35 4.87 10.44
N GLU A 10 -0.53 5.49 11.28
CA GLU A 10 -0.44 6.95 11.35
C GLU A 10 -0.03 7.56 10.00
N THR A 11 0.90 6.92 9.29
CA THR A 11 1.37 7.37 7.97
C THR A 11 0.31 7.15 6.89
N ARG A 12 -0.43 6.02 6.94
CA ARG A 12 -1.58 5.79 6.06
C ARG A 12 -2.64 6.87 6.20
N GLN A 13 -2.98 7.24 7.44
CA GLN A 13 -3.94 8.31 7.71
C GLN A 13 -3.46 9.68 7.20
N VAL A 14 -2.15 9.93 7.19
CA VAL A 14 -1.61 11.14 6.56
C VAL A 14 -1.85 11.15 5.05
N LEU A 15 -1.64 10.03 4.35
CA LEU A 15 -1.93 9.94 2.90
C LEU A 15 -3.42 10.18 2.60
N ILE A 16 -4.31 9.58 3.38
CA ILE A 16 -5.77 9.78 3.24
C ILE A 16 -6.15 11.25 3.52
N LYS A 17 -5.56 11.85 4.56
CA LYS A 17 -5.78 13.27 4.87
C LYS A 17 -5.25 14.19 3.78
N ALA A 18 -4.09 13.89 3.20
CA ALA A 18 -3.55 14.64 2.08
C ALA A 18 -4.49 14.59 0.86
N ALA A 19 -5.05 13.42 0.55
CA ALA A 19 -6.05 13.28 -0.50
C ALA A 19 -7.30 14.14 -0.24
N LYS A 20 -7.81 14.14 1.01
CA LYS A 20 -8.93 15.00 1.43
C LYS A 20 -8.63 16.49 1.27
N ASN A 21 -7.44 16.93 1.68
CA ASN A 21 -7.01 18.33 1.55
C ASN A 21 -6.93 18.80 0.08
N LEU A 22 -6.64 17.88 -0.84
CA LEU A 22 -6.62 18.13 -2.28
C LEU A 22 -8.00 17.94 -2.94
N SER A 23 -9.06 17.77 -2.15
CA SER A 23 -10.43 17.56 -2.63
C SER A 23 -10.57 16.37 -3.58
N LEU A 24 -9.74 15.34 -3.41
CA LEU A 24 -9.90 14.08 -4.14
C LEU A 24 -11.09 13.29 -3.57
N THR A 25 -11.85 12.64 -4.43
CA THR A 25 -12.92 11.73 -4.00
C THR A 25 -12.31 10.60 -3.17
N ILE A 26 -12.89 10.33 -1.99
CA ILE A 26 -12.45 9.24 -1.12
C ILE A 26 -13.50 8.14 -1.12
N ARG A 27 -13.07 6.88 -1.18
CA ARG A 27 -13.94 5.71 -1.09
C ARG A 27 -13.48 4.79 0.04
N ASP A 28 -14.42 4.32 0.84
CA ASP A 28 -14.22 3.33 1.88
C ASP A 28 -14.92 2.01 1.47
N LYS A 29 -14.46 0.84 1.94
CA LYS A 29 -15.14 -0.44 1.63
C LYS A 29 -16.50 -0.55 2.30
N THR A 30 -16.77 0.25 3.33
CA THR A 30 -18.10 0.38 3.95
C THR A 30 -19.12 1.11 3.07
N CYS A 31 -18.69 1.83 2.02
CA CYS A 31 -19.59 2.44 1.05
C CYS A 31 -20.29 1.36 0.22
N SER A 32 -21.63 1.29 0.28
CA SER A 32 -22.42 0.27 -0.41
C SER A 32 -22.13 0.21 -1.91
N SER A 33 -22.29 -0.99 -2.49
CA SER A 33 -22.15 -1.23 -3.94
C SER A 33 -23.09 -0.38 -4.80
N ASP A 34 -24.20 0.08 -4.23
CA ASP A 34 -25.28 0.76 -4.95
C ASP A 34 -25.08 2.28 -5.02
N THR A 35 -24.04 2.82 -4.38
CA THR A 35 -23.73 4.25 -4.45
C THR A 35 -22.99 4.55 -5.75
N ILE A 36 -23.55 5.41 -6.60
CA ILE A 36 -22.88 5.93 -7.80
C ILE A 36 -21.52 6.52 -7.41
N ILE A 37 -20.43 5.96 -7.95
CA ILE A 37 -19.06 6.33 -7.62
C ILE A 37 -18.53 7.32 -8.66
N ASN A 38 -18.10 8.49 -8.22
CA ASN A 38 -17.37 9.41 -9.07
C ASN A 38 -15.88 9.01 -9.07
N HIS A 39 -15.41 8.46 -10.20
CA HIS A 39 -13.99 8.24 -10.46
C HIS A 39 -13.35 9.47 -11.10
N PRO A 40 -12.04 9.75 -10.87
CA PRO A 40 -11.09 8.99 -10.06
C PRO A 40 -11.29 9.21 -8.55
N CYS A 41 -10.99 8.18 -7.75
CA CYS A 41 -11.09 8.24 -6.29
C CYS A 41 -9.93 7.51 -5.59
N VAL A 42 -9.70 7.83 -4.32
CA VAL A 42 -8.72 7.17 -3.45
C VAL A 42 -9.46 6.21 -2.53
N HIS A 43 -9.12 4.92 -2.62
CA HIS A 43 -9.62 3.91 -1.68
C HIS A 43 -8.85 4.02 -0.36
N THR A 44 -9.55 4.05 0.78
CA THR A 44 -8.93 4.18 2.11
C THR A 44 -8.18 2.93 2.55
N GLU A 45 -8.54 1.78 2.00
CA GLU A 45 -7.95 0.48 2.30
C GLU A 45 -7.98 -0.45 1.08
N GLY A 46 -7.07 -1.44 1.09
CA GLY A 46 -6.96 -2.42 0.02
C GLY A 46 -5.93 -3.51 0.35
N SER A 47 -6.14 -4.69 -0.20
CA SER A 47 -5.21 -5.82 -0.16
C SER A 47 -4.48 -5.94 -1.50
N VAL A 48 -3.17 -6.22 -1.43
CA VAL A 48 -2.32 -6.31 -2.62
C VAL A 48 -1.64 -7.67 -2.64
N ILE A 49 -1.70 -8.35 -3.77
CA ILE A 49 -0.85 -9.52 -4.04
C ILE A 49 0.37 -9.08 -4.84
N THR A 50 1.56 -9.39 -4.33
CA THR A 50 2.82 -9.12 -5.05
C THR A 50 3.30 -10.39 -5.74
N ILE A 51 3.35 -10.36 -7.07
CA ILE A 51 3.94 -11.43 -7.89
C ILE A 51 5.37 -11.06 -8.28
N ASN A 52 6.18 -12.06 -8.64
CA ASN A 52 7.60 -11.83 -8.92
C ASN A 52 7.88 -11.09 -10.25
N GLY A 53 6.95 -11.12 -11.22
CA GLY A 53 7.22 -10.63 -12.58
C GLY A 53 8.31 -11.43 -13.31
N PRO A 54 8.81 -10.96 -14.48
CA PRO A 54 8.39 -9.75 -15.22
C PRO A 54 7.13 -9.95 -16.06
N ARG A 55 6.64 -11.20 -16.19
CA ARG A 55 5.38 -11.49 -16.88
C ARG A 55 4.19 -10.94 -16.08
N PHE A 56 3.16 -10.53 -16.80
CA PHE A 56 1.84 -10.34 -16.21
C PHE A 56 1.20 -11.70 -15.85
N SER A 57 0.12 -11.63 -15.07
CA SER A 57 -0.66 -12.81 -14.71
C SER A 57 -1.34 -13.41 -15.94
N THR A 58 -1.56 -14.71 -15.90
CA THR A 58 -2.54 -15.36 -16.77
C THR A 58 -3.95 -15.06 -16.26
N ARG A 59 -4.96 -15.17 -17.13
CA ARG A 59 -6.37 -15.02 -16.71
C ARG A 59 -6.75 -15.96 -15.56
N CYS A 60 -6.19 -17.18 -15.55
CA CYS A 60 -6.41 -18.15 -14.48
C CYS A 60 -5.91 -17.62 -13.12
N GLU A 61 -4.69 -17.07 -13.09
CA GLU A 61 -4.11 -16.46 -11.89
C GLU A 61 -4.91 -15.24 -11.43
N SER A 62 -5.29 -14.35 -12.36
CA SER A 62 -6.09 -13.16 -12.05
C SER A 62 -7.43 -13.52 -11.41
N LEU A 63 -8.15 -14.49 -11.97
CA LEU A 63 -9.41 -15.00 -11.41
C LEU A 63 -9.22 -15.69 -10.06
N LEU A 64 -8.09 -16.38 -9.84
CA LEU A 64 -7.76 -16.98 -8.55
C LEU A 64 -7.55 -15.91 -7.48
N PHE A 65 -6.77 -14.86 -7.79
CA PHE A 65 -6.49 -13.77 -6.85
C PHE A 65 -7.74 -12.96 -6.51
N GLN A 66 -8.62 -12.74 -7.49
CA GLN A 66 -9.92 -12.13 -7.25
C GLN A 66 -10.79 -12.99 -6.33
N LYS A 67 -10.82 -14.32 -6.54
CA LYS A 67 -11.54 -15.25 -5.65
C LYS A 67 -10.97 -15.30 -4.23
N TRP A 68 -9.67 -15.03 -4.08
CA TRP A 68 -9.03 -14.89 -2.77
C TRP A 68 -9.34 -13.54 -2.09
N GLY A 69 -10.02 -12.62 -2.78
CA GLY A 69 -10.40 -11.32 -2.23
C GLY A 69 -9.27 -10.29 -2.24
N PHE A 70 -8.27 -10.45 -3.12
CA PHE A 70 -7.28 -9.41 -3.35
C PHE A 70 -7.85 -8.27 -4.19
N ASP A 71 -7.61 -7.02 -3.79
CA ASP A 71 -8.08 -5.84 -4.52
C ASP A 71 -7.15 -5.47 -5.68
N LEU A 72 -5.83 -5.62 -5.48
CA LEU A 72 -4.80 -5.21 -6.44
C LEU A 72 -3.71 -6.26 -6.60
N ILE A 73 -3.02 -6.20 -7.74
CA ILE A 73 -1.80 -6.95 -8.03
C ILE A 73 -0.65 -5.99 -8.34
N ASN A 74 0.55 -6.29 -7.87
CA ASN A 74 1.76 -5.56 -8.24
C ASN A 74 3.01 -6.46 -8.22
N MET A 75 4.20 -5.85 -8.39
CA MET A 75 5.48 -6.58 -8.42
C MET A 75 6.55 -6.03 -7.48
N THR A 76 6.25 -4.99 -6.69
CA THR A 76 7.28 -4.22 -5.96
C THR A 76 7.04 -4.03 -4.46
N LEU A 77 5.83 -4.26 -3.96
CA LEU A 77 5.52 -3.97 -2.55
C LEU A 77 6.26 -4.90 -1.58
N VAL A 78 6.43 -6.16 -1.94
CA VAL A 78 7.19 -7.16 -1.17
C VAL A 78 8.51 -7.43 -1.91
N PRO A 79 9.68 -7.39 -1.25
CA PRO A 79 9.90 -7.29 0.21
C PRO A 79 10.00 -5.88 0.78
N GLU A 80 9.74 -4.81 0.02
CA GLU A 80 9.96 -3.41 0.44
C GLU A 80 9.27 -3.07 1.78
N VAL A 81 7.98 -3.41 1.92
CA VAL A 81 7.21 -3.17 3.17
C VAL A 81 7.80 -3.89 4.38
N SER A 82 8.29 -5.11 4.18
CA SER A 82 8.91 -5.92 5.23
C SER A 82 10.24 -5.29 5.66
N LEU A 83 11.09 -4.94 4.70
CA LEU A 83 12.40 -4.35 4.95
C LEU A 83 12.29 -2.97 5.62
N ALA A 84 11.31 -2.16 5.24
CA ALA A 84 11.07 -0.88 5.89
C ALA A 84 10.75 -1.05 7.38
N ARG A 85 9.96 -2.08 7.74
CA ARG A 85 9.66 -2.39 9.13
C ARG A 85 10.87 -2.96 9.87
N GLU A 86 11.67 -3.81 9.24
CA GLU A 86 12.93 -4.31 9.82
C GLU A 86 13.92 -3.16 10.11
N ALA A 87 13.90 -2.12 9.28
CA ALA A 87 14.68 -0.90 9.48
C ALA A 87 14.09 0.06 10.55
N GLY A 88 12.93 -0.25 11.12
CA GLY A 88 12.25 0.61 12.11
C GLY A 88 11.64 1.88 11.50
N LEU A 89 11.30 1.86 10.21
CA LEU A 89 10.72 3.01 9.49
C LEU A 89 9.19 2.92 9.44
N SER A 90 8.55 4.08 9.57
CA SER A 90 7.11 4.21 9.31
C SER A 90 6.87 4.20 7.80
N TYR A 91 6.31 3.10 7.28
CA TYR A 91 6.08 2.91 5.85
C TYR A 91 4.59 2.83 5.52
N ALA A 92 4.18 3.52 4.46
CA ALA A 92 2.86 3.44 3.85
C ALA A 92 3.01 3.50 2.32
N SER A 93 2.14 2.79 1.61
CA SER A 93 2.15 2.75 0.14
C SER A 93 0.88 3.37 -0.42
N ILE A 94 1.00 4.05 -1.57
CA ILE A 94 -0.11 4.48 -2.40
C ILE A 94 0.00 3.77 -3.76
N ALA A 95 -0.97 2.93 -4.08
CA ALA A 95 -1.03 2.23 -5.35
C ALA A 95 -1.80 3.08 -6.38
N ILE A 96 -1.31 3.09 -7.62
CA ILE A 96 -1.99 3.70 -8.76
C ILE A 96 -2.60 2.57 -9.58
N VAL A 97 -3.92 2.57 -9.74
CA VAL A 97 -4.62 1.60 -10.57
C VAL A 97 -4.45 2.01 -12.03
N THR A 98 -3.70 1.22 -12.79
CA THR A 98 -3.40 1.47 -14.20
C THR A 98 -4.30 0.70 -15.16
N ASP A 99 -4.75 -0.47 -14.74
CA ASP A 99 -5.49 -1.42 -15.56
C ASP A 99 -6.27 -2.40 -14.66
N PHE A 100 -7.07 -3.27 -15.30
CA PHE A 100 -7.86 -4.31 -14.64
C PHE A 100 -7.19 -5.69 -14.74
N ASP A 101 -5.86 -5.76 -14.84
CA ASP A 101 -5.11 -7.00 -15.08
C ASP A 101 -5.68 -7.74 -16.32
N CYS A 102 -5.96 -9.04 -16.23
CA CYS A 102 -6.44 -9.84 -17.36
C CYS A 102 -7.74 -10.61 -17.07
N TRP A 103 -8.49 -10.23 -16.02
CA TRP A 103 -9.73 -10.92 -15.66
C TRP A 103 -10.93 -10.51 -16.53
N LYS A 104 -10.97 -9.26 -17.03
CA LYS A 104 -12.00 -8.81 -17.97
C LYS A 104 -11.69 -9.31 -19.38
N ALA A 105 -12.70 -9.89 -20.03
CA ALA A 105 -12.58 -10.43 -21.39
C ALA A 105 -12.79 -9.38 -22.49
N ASP A 106 -13.51 -8.29 -22.18
CA ASP A 106 -13.95 -7.26 -23.15
C ASP A 106 -13.12 -5.95 -23.08
N GLU A 107 -12.10 -5.90 -22.23
CA GLU A 107 -11.15 -4.78 -22.12
C GLU A 107 -9.76 -5.22 -22.61
N GLU A 108 -8.99 -4.27 -23.17
CA GLU A 108 -7.65 -4.53 -23.67
C GLU A 108 -6.76 -5.15 -22.57
N HIS A 109 -6.11 -6.27 -22.90
CA HIS A 109 -5.20 -6.95 -21.98
C HIS A 109 -4.07 -6.01 -21.56
N VAL A 110 -3.67 -6.09 -20.29
CA VAL A 110 -2.56 -5.28 -19.77
C VAL A 110 -1.32 -5.40 -20.65
N CYS A 111 -0.87 -4.25 -21.16
CA CYS A 111 0.38 -4.11 -21.87
C CYS A 111 1.16 -2.93 -21.28
N VAL A 112 2.48 -2.92 -21.51
CA VAL A 112 3.38 -1.91 -20.91
C VAL A 112 2.97 -0.49 -21.30
N ASP A 113 2.52 -0.29 -22.54
CA ASP A 113 2.15 1.04 -23.04
C ASP A 113 0.90 1.59 -22.35
N MET A 114 -0.13 0.76 -22.14
CA MET A 114 -1.34 1.16 -21.39
C MET A 114 -1.02 1.55 -19.95
N VAL A 115 -0.16 0.78 -19.28
CA VAL A 115 0.27 1.05 -17.90
C VAL A 115 0.96 2.41 -17.84
N LEU A 116 1.89 2.68 -18.76
CA LEU A 116 2.64 3.94 -18.80
C LEU A 116 1.74 5.14 -19.13
N GLU A 117 0.78 4.99 -20.04
CA GLU A 117 -0.14 6.07 -20.39
C GLU A 117 -1.02 6.47 -19.19
N GLN A 118 -1.64 5.50 -18.53
CA GLN A 118 -2.51 5.75 -17.38
C GLN A 118 -1.72 6.26 -16.18
N PHE A 119 -0.50 5.76 -15.99
CA PHE A 119 0.41 6.26 -14.97
C PHE A 119 0.74 7.74 -15.19
N ASN A 120 1.09 8.13 -16.42
CA ASN A 120 1.41 9.52 -16.74
C ASN A 120 0.23 10.49 -16.54
N LYS A 121 -1.01 10.04 -16.77
CA LYS A 121 -2.23 10.82 -16.46
C LYS A 121 -2.41 11.02 -14.95
N SER A 122 -2.05 10.03 -14.15
CA SER A 122 -2.31 9.99 -12.70
C SER A 122 -1.15 10.55 -11.86
N VAL A 123 0.09 10.50 -12.36
CA VAL A 123 1.31 10.86 -11.60
C VAL A 123 1.29 12.30 -11.12
N GLY A 124 0.66 13.21 -11.87
CA GLY A 124 0.52 14.62 -11.48
C GLY A 124 -0.31 14.80 -10.20
N GLN A 125 -1.35 13.98 -10.03
CA GLN A 125 -2.18 13.99 -8.81
C GLN A 125 -1.43 13.34 -7.64
N VAL A 126 -0.78 12.20 -7.88
CA VAL A 126 0.01 11.51 -6.84
C VAL A 126 1.15 12.37 -6.35
N ARG A 127 1.84 13.10 -7.23
CA ARG A 127 2.90 14.05 -6.85
C ARG A 127 2.38 15.13 -5.91
N LYS A 128 1.23 15.73 -6.21
CA LYS A 128 0.60 16.73 -5.33
C LYS A 128 0.25 16.13 -3.97
N LEU A 129 -0.30 14.92 -3.97
CA LEU A 129 -0.65 14.18 -2.76
C LEU A 129 0.57 13.91 -1.89
N LEU A 130 1.66 13.41 -2.46
CA LEU A 130 2.90 13.15 -1.74
C LEU A 130 3.52 14.42 -1.16
N LEU A 131 3.50 15.54 -1.89
CA LEU A 131 3.98 16.83 -1.38
C LEU A 131 3.16 17.31 -0.17
N GLU A 132 1.83 17.19 -0.24
CA GLU A 132 0.95 17.53 0.89
C GLU A 132 1.13 16.56 2.07
N ALA A 133 1.33 15.27 1.80
CA ALA A 133 1.62 14.28 2.82
C ALA A 133 2.93 14.59 3.57
N VAL A 134 4.00 14.94 2.86
CA VAL A 134 5.28 15.35 3.48
C VAL A 134 5.08 16.57 4.39
N ARG A 135 4.30 17.57 3.94
CA ARG A 135 3.96 18.74 4.76
C ARG A 135 3.21 18.35 6.03
N LEU A 136 2.24 17.44 5.93
CA LEU A 136 1.45 16.95 7.06
C LEU A 136 2.28 16.09 8.04
N ILE A 137 3.24 15.31 7.53
CA ILE A 137 4.21 14.57 8.36
C ILE A 137 5.05 15.55 9.17
N GLY A 138 5.63 16.57 8.52
CA GLY A 138 6.48 17.57 9.18
C GLY A 138 5.77 18.46 10.19
N ALA A 139 4.43 18.52 10.16
CA ALA A 139 3.61 19.28 11.10
C ALA A 139 3.23 18.51 12.39
N ARG A 140 3.69 17.26 12.54
CA ARG A 140 3.37 16.39 13.67
C ARG A 140 4.63 15.96 14.42
N ASP A 141 4.48 15.67 15.71
CA ASP A 141 5.50 14.99 16.50
C ASP A 141 5.39 13.47 16.30
N TRP A 142 6.52 12.83 15.99
CA TRP A 142 6.63 11.39 15.72
C TRP A 142 7.50 10.67 16.75
N THR A 143 7.91 11.35 17.83
CA THR A 143 8.90 10.81 18.80
C THR A 143 8.48 9.44 19.33
N LYS A 144 7.24 9.31 19.81
CA LYS A 144 6.72 8.03 20.33
C LYS A 144 6.61 6.94 19.27
N THR A 145 6.17 7.29 18.06
CA THR A 145 6.02 6.34 16.95
C THR A 145 7.39 5.81 16.52
N ILE A 146 8.39 6.68 16.43
CA ILE A 146 9.78 6.30 16.09
C ILE A 146 10.38 5.41 17.18
N GLU A 147 10.17 5.75 18.46
CA GLU A 147 10.60 4.91 19.59
C GLU A 147 9.94 3.53 19.56
N ALA A 148 8.62 3.47 19.32
CA ALA A 148 7.87 2.23 19.20
C ALA A 148 8.36 1.36 18.03
N ASN A 149 8.64 1.96 16.86
CA ASN A 149 9.19 1.24 15.72
C ASN A 149 10.55 0.60 16.05
N LYS A 150 11.45 1.35 16.71
CA LYS A 150 12.76 0.83 17.14
C LYS A 150 12.61 -0.28 18.18
N ALA A 151 11.73 -0.10 19.15
CA ALA A 151 11.45 -1.11 20.18
C ALA A 151 10.88 -2.41 19.58
N LEU A 152 10.06 -2.31 18.53
CA LEU A 152 9.52 -3.47 17.81
C LEU A 152 10.62 -4.28 17.12
N VAL A 153 11.59 -3.60 16.51
CA VAL A 153 12.77 -4.26 15.90
C VAL A 153 13.57 -4.99 16.96
N LEU A 154 13.87 -4.33 18.09
CA LEU A 154 14.63 -4.93 19.18
C LEU A 154 13.93 -6.14 19.81
N SER A 155 12.63 -6.02 20.10
CA SER A 155 11.83 -7.12 20.67
C SER A 155 11.64 -8.29 19.69
N SER A 156 11.89 -8.09 18.40
CA SER A 156 11.85 -9.15 17.39
C SER A 156 13.18 -9.95 17.26
N ARG A 157 14.24 -9.55 17.97
CA ARG A 157 15.57 -10.20 17.94
C ARG A 157 15.61 -11.47 18.80
N GLN A 158 15.33 -12.61 18.16
CA GLN A 158 15.31 -13.91 18.83
C GLN A 158 16.65 -14.32 19.44
N ASP A 159 17.76 -13.88 18.85
CA ASP A 159 19.12 -14.14 19.33
C ASP A 159 19.37 -13.51 20.71
N LEU A 160 18.92 -12.27 20.91
CA LEU A 160 19.05 -11.56 22.18
C LEU A 160 18.16 -12.17 23.27
N LEU A 161 16.90 -12.47 22.94
CA LEU A 161 15.94 -13.07 23.87
C LEU A 161 16.38 -14.46 24.37
N ARG A 162 17.07 -15.22 23.51
CA ARG A 162 17.64 -16.53 23.87
C ARG A 162 18.84 -16.42 24.82
N GLN A 163 19.64 -15.35 24.73
CA GLN A 163 20.77 -15.13 25.64
C GLN A 163 20.29 -14.77 27.05
N GLU A 164 19.28 -13.91 27.17
CA GLU A 164 18.68 -13.55 28.48
C GLU A 164 18.03 -14.76 29.18
N SER A 165 17.48 -15.69 28.40
CA SER A 165 16.85 -16.90 28.94
C SER A 165 17.84 -17.99 29.41
N LYS A 166 19.09 -17.98 28.91
CA LYS A 166 20.14 -18.93 29.31
C LYS A 166 20.98 -18.47 30.50
N GLY A 167 20.84 -17.20 30.92
CA GLY A 167 21.52 -16.61 32.07
C GLY A 167 20.75 -16.71 33.40
N LYS A 168 19.61 -17.41 33.42
CA LYS A 168 18.83 -17.79 34.61
C LYS A 168 18.91 -19.29 34.81
#